data_AF-A0A1Y3N4E7-F1
#
_entry.id   AF-A0A1Y3N4E7-F1
#
_cell.length_a   1.000
_cell.length_b   1.000
_cell.length_c   1.000
_cell.angle_alpha   90.00
_cell.angle_beta   90.00
_cell.angle_gamma   90.00
#
_symmetry.space_group_name_H-M   'P 1'
#
loop_
_entity.id
_entity.type
_entity.pdbx_description
1 polymer ?
#
loop_
_entity_poly.entity_id
_entity_poly.type
_entity_poly.pdbx_seq_one_letter_code
_entity_poly.pdbx_strand_id
1 'polypeptide(L)'
;MNVKELIEENKILKKNINDITQIKRDLEKQLEKSKQKINLYEKVNNICFKYFIKSGKDINIDIDSYEGKSLLFYYCDIGNESIVRYLVELGADIHQENKYGFTPLFNACKSGNESLVKYLVKQGADIHKESNYGYIPLFEACKSGNET
;
A
#
# COMPACT_ATOMS: atom_id res chain seq x y z
N MET A 1 -48.88 -3.75 -27.65
CA MET A 1 -48.38 -4.60 -26.57
C MET A 1 -49.56 -5.04 -25.71
N ASN A 2 -49.78 -6.34 -25.53
CA ASN A 2 -50.91 -6.86 -24.77
C ASN A 2 -50.49 -7.34 -23.36
N VAL A 3 -51.49 -7.63 -22.51
CA VAL A 3 -51.25 -8.04 -21.10
C VAL A 3 -50.38 -9.29 -20.98
N LYS A 4 -50.45 -10.26 -21.91
CA LYS A 4 -49.61 -11.47 -21.89
C LYS A 4 -48.14 -11.14 -22.20
N GLU A 5 -47.88 -10.25 -23.15
CA GLU A 5 -46.52 -9.80 -23.49
C GLU A 5 -45.86 -9.10 -22.29
N LEU A 6 -46.61 -8.21 -21.61
CA LEU A 6 -46.15 -7.53 -20.39
C LEU A 6 -45.82 -8.49 -19.23
N ILE A 7 -46.59 -9.57 -19.09
CA ILE A 7 -46.34 -10.59 -18.06
C ILE A 7 -45.04 -11.36 -18.38
N GLU A 8 -44.79 -11.65 -19.65
CA GLU A 8 -43.60 -12.40 -20.06
C GLU A 8 -42.33 -11.55 -19.95
N GLU A 9 -42.37 -10.28 -20.37
CA GLU A 9 -41.28 -9.32 -20.13
C GLU A 9 -40.97 -9.16 -18.63
N ASN A 10 -42.00 -9.08 -17.77
CA ASN A 10 -41.79 -8.99 -16.33
C ASN A 10 -41.10 -10.23 -15.73
N LYS A 11 -41.40 -11.44 -16.24
CA LYS A 11 -40.69 -12.65 -15.81
C LYS A 11 -39.22 -12.61 -16.22
N ILE A 12 -38.95 -12.19 -17.46
CA ILE A 12 -37.59 -12.05 -17.99
C ILE A 12 -36.81 -11.02 -17.16
N LEU A 13 -37.40 -9.86 -16.88
CA LEU A 13 -36.78 -8.82 -16.03
C LEU A 13 -36.48 -9.33 -14.62
N LYS A 14 -37.40 -10.05 -13.98
CA LYS A 14 -37.17 -10.65 -12.65
C LYS A 14 -36.02 -11.66 -12.67
N LYS A 15 -35.95 -12.50 -13.70
CA LYS A 15 -34.84 -13.44 -13.87
C LYS A 15 -33.51 -12.69 -14.02
N ASN A 16 -33.46 -11.69 -14.89
CA ASN A 16 -32.27 -10.88 -15.12
C ASN A 16 -31.79 -10.17 -13.84
N ILE A 17 -32.71 -9.63 -13.03
CA ILE A 17 -32.39 -9.00 -11.74
C ILE A 17 -31.76 -10.02 -10.77
N ASN A 18 -32.31 -11.23 -10.72
CA ASN A 18 -31.76 -12.30 -9.87
C ASN A 18 -30.36 -12.71 -10.33
N ASP A 19 -30.15 -12.86 -11.64
CA ASP A 19 -28.85 -13.22 -12.22
C ASP A 19 -27.80 -12.13 -11.93
N ILE A 20 -28.15 -10.84 -12.12
CA ILE A 20 -27.27 -9.70 -11.77
C ILE A 20 -26.92 -9.70 -10.27
N THR A 21 -27.91 -9.94 -9.41
CA THR A 21 -27.70 -9.98 -7.96
C THR A 21 -26.75 -11.12 -7.57
N GLN A 22 -26.87 -12.27 -8.23
CA GLN A 22 -25.99 -13.40 -8.00
C GLN A 22 -24.56 -13.12 -8.48
N ILE A 23 -24.39 -12.56 -9.68
CA ILE A 23 -23.09 -12.15 -10.22
C ILE A 23 -22.41 -11.16 -9.28
N LYS A 24 -23.14 -10.17 -8.76
CA LYS A 24 -22.59 -9.19 -7.80
C LYS A 24 -22.03 -9.89 -6.55
N ARG A 25 -22.78 -10.81 -5.94
CA ARG A 25 -22.30 -11.56 -4.77
C ARG A 25 -21.05 -12.37 -5.07
N ASP A 26 -20.97 -12.98 -6.24
CA ASP A 26 -19.82 -13.81 -6.61
C ASP A 26 -18.57 -12.96 -6.87
N LEU A 27 -18.72 -11.77 -7.48
CA LEU A 27 -17.65 -10.78 -7.61
C LEU A 27 -17.16 -10.27 -6.25
N GLU A 28 -18.08 -9.96 -5.32
CA GLU A 28 -17.72 -9.55 -3.96
C GLU A 28 -16.93 -10.64 -3.22
N LYS A 29 -17.34 -11.91 -3.35
CA LYS A 29 -16.59 -13.05 -2.79
C LYS A 29 -15.21 -13.22 -3.41
N GLN A 30 -15.08 -13.02 -4.73
CA GLN A 30 -13.79 -13.09 -5.42
C GLN A 30 -12.86 -11.95 -4.97
N LEU A 31 -13.40 -10.74 -4.84
CA LEU A 31 -12.67 -9.59 -4.33
C LEU A 31 -12.13 -9.85 -2.91
N GLU A 32 -12.97 -10.40 -2.02
CA GLU A 32 -12.59 -10.73 -0.66
C GLU A 32 -11.48 -11.80 -0.60
N LYS A 33 -11.57 -12.85 -1.41
CA LYS A 33 -10.49 -13.85 -1.54
C LYS A 33 -9.18 -13.24 -2.04
N SER A 34 -9.24 -12.33 -3.01
CA SER A 34 -8.05 -11.63 -3.52
C SER A 34 -7.40 -10.75 -2.44
N LYS A 35 -8.20 -10.03 -1.65
CA LYS A 35 -7.72 -9.26 -0.49
C LYS A 35 -7.04 -10.15 0.56
N GLN A 36 -7.65 -11.29 0.89
CA GLN A 36 -7.07 -12.25 1.83
C GLN A 36 -5.74 -12.84 1.33
N LYS A 37 -5.62 -13.09 0.02
CA LYS A 37 -4.39 -13.56 -0.60
C LYS A 37 -3.27 -12.50 -0.51
N ILE A 38 -3.57 -11.24 -0.79
CA ILE A 38 -2.63 -10.11 -0.64
C ILE A 38 -2.13 -10.01 0.82
N ASN A 39 -3.02 -10.07 1.80
CA ASN A 39 -2.67 -10.05 3.23
C ASN A 39 -1.77 -11.23 3.64
N LEU A 40 -1.99 -12.42 3.05
CA LEU A 40 -1.12 -13.58 3.29
C LEU A 40 0.31 -13.35 2.77
N TYR A 41 0.47 -12.73 1.59
CA TYR A 41 1.79 -12.37 1.07
C TYR A 41 2.51 -11.40 2.00
N GLU A 42 1.82 -10.38 2.51
CA GLU A 42 2.37 -9.44 3.49
C GLU A 42 2.81 -10.13 4.79
N LYS A 43 2.00 -11.07 5.29
CA LYS A 43 2.31 -11.86 6.50
C LYS A 43 3.52 -12.79 6.32
N VAL A 44 3.61 -13.50 5.20
CA VAL A 44 4.76 -14.39 4.92
C VAL A 44 6.02 -13.55 4.75
N ASN A 45 5.93 -12.39 4.09
CA ASN A 45 7.07 -11.48 3.95
C ASN A 45 7.57 -10.97 5.32
N ASN A 46 6.66 -10.73 6.27
CA ASN A 46 6.99 -10.33 7.65
C ASN A 46 7.80 -11.39 8.42
N ILE A 47 7.49 -12.69 8.24
CA ILE A 47 8.21 -13.78 8.93
C ILE A 47 9.62 -13.94 8.36
N CYS A 48 9.77 -14.04 7.04
CA CYS A 48 11.08 -14.13 6.38
C CYS A 48 11.94 -12.89 6.69
N PHE A 49 11.33 -11.71 6.72
CA PHE A 49 11.96 -10.45 7.14
C PHE A 49 12.52 -10.51 8.57
N LYS A 50 11.72 -10.92 9.55
CA LYS A 50 12.18 -11.05 10.95
C LYS A 50 13.34 -12.03 11.09
N TYR A 51 13.34 -13.12 10.32
CA TYR A 51 14.45 -14.08 10.29
C TYR A 51 15.71 -13.49 9.64
N PHE A 52 15.56 -12.75 8.55
CA PHE A 52 16.67 -12.13 7.84
C PHE A 52 17.36 -11.07 8.71
N ILE A 53 16.60 -10.24 9.42
CA ILE A 53 17.18 -9.25 10.36
C ILE A 53 17.85 -9.93 11.56
N LYS A 54 17.24 -10.98 12.12
CA LYS A 54 17.87 -11.79 13.18
C LYS A 54 19.16 -12.48 12.75
N SER A 55 19.40 -12.65 11.44
CA SER A 55 20.64 -13.24 10.94
C SER A 55 21.86 -12.31 11.04
N GLY A 56 21.70 -11.09 11.56
CA GLY A 56 22.78 -10.14 11.80
C GLY A 56 23.22 -9.35 10.57
N LYS A 57 22.39 -9.34 9.52
CA LYS A 57 22.60 -8.47 8.36
C LYS A 57 22.28 -7.02 8.70
N ASP A 58 22.98 -6.11 8.04
CA ASP A 58 22.74 -4.67 8.16
C ASP A 58 21.26 -4.36 7.86
N ILE A 59 20.65 -3.53 8.69
CA ILE A 59 19.25 -3.12 8.59
C ILE A 59 19.02 -2.16 7.41
N ASN A 60 20.09 -1.47 6.98
CA ASN A 60 20.09 -0.47 5.92
C ASN A 60 20.50 -1.05 4.57
N ILE A 61 20.40 -2.37 4.40
CA ILE A 61 20.73 -3.00 3.13
C ILE A 61 19.81 -2.49 2.01
N ASP A 62 20.42 -2.32 0.85
CA ASP A 62 19.68 -2.24 -0.39
C ASP A 62 19.08 -3.63 -0.70
N ILE A 63 17.75 -3.70 -0.70
CA ILE A 63 16.98 -4.90 -1.05
C ILE A 63 16.55 -4.90 -2.52
N ASP A 64 16.77 -3.81 -3.24
CA ASP A 64 16.43 -3.64 -4.65
C ASP A 64 17.62 -3.04 -5.39
N SER A 65 18.52 -3.89 -5.85
CA SER A 65 19.73 -3.47 -6.58
C SER A 65 19.43 -2.66 -7.84
N TYR A 66 18.19 -2.67 -8.33
CA TYR A 66 17.80 -1.76 -9.39
C TYR A 66 17.64 -0.36 -8.83
N GLU A 67 16.84 -0.14 -7.78
CA GLU A 67 16.45 1.20 -7.30
C GLU A 67 17.18 1.74 -6.08
N GLY A 68 17.99 0.94 -5.38
CA GLY A 68 18.63 1.38 -4.15
C GLY A 68 17.65 1.45 -2.98
N LYS A 69 16.63 0.58 -2.93
CA LYS A 69 15.58 0.68 -1.90
C LYS A 69 16.02 -0.05 -0.66
N SER A 70 16.01 0.64 0.48
CA SER A 70 16.13 -0.01 1.77
C SER A 70 14.85 -0.73 2.18
N LEU A 71 14.95 -1.57 3.21
CA LEU A 71 13.78 -2.17 3.85
C LEU A 71 12.81 -1.10 4.36
N LEU A 72 13.33 -0.06 5.01
CA LEU A 72 12.51 1.04 5.52
C LEU A 72 11.81 1.76 4.37
N PHE A 73 12.51 2.02 3.27
CA PHE A 73 11.95 2.62 2.06
C PHE A 73 10.77 1.80 1.52
N TYR A 74 10.94 0.49 1.36
CA TYR A 74 9.91 -0.41 0.84
C TYR A 74 8.66 -0.45 1.73
N TYR A 75 8.85 -0.59 3.04
CA TYR A 75 7.72 -0.66 3.97
C TYR A 75 7.00 0.68 4.14
N CYS A 76 7.66 1.80 3.84
CA CYS A 76 6.98 3.10 3.73
C CYS A 76 6.13 3.21 2.46
N ASP A 77 6.57 2.67 1.31
CA ASP A 77 5.81 2.68 0.04
C ASP A 77 4.50 1.89 0.14
N ILE A 78 4.53 0.75 0.83
CA ILE A 78 3.31 -0.06 1.06
C ILE A 78 2.52 0.36 2.30
N GLY A 79 2.95 1.40 3.03
CA GLY A 79 2.24 1.94 4.20
C GLY A 79 2.19 1.03 5.43
N ASN A 80 3.11 0.06 5.58
CA ASN A 80 3.11 -0.90 6.69
C ASN A 80 3.73 -0.31 7.97
N GLU A 81 2.92 0.45 8.70
CA GLU A 81 3.37 1.18 9.89
C GLU A 81 4.00 0.29 10.97
N SER A 82 3.47 -0.93 11.18
CA SER A 82 3.98 -1.85 12.20
C SER A 82 5.43 -2.27 11.94
N ILE A 83 5.78 -2.55 10.67
CA ILE A 83 7.14 -2.93 10.31
C ILE A 83 8.05 -1.70 10.27
N VAL A 84 7.56 -0.55 9.80
CA VAL A 84 8.34 0.69 9.81
C VAL A 84 8.77 1.06 11.22
N ARG A 85 7.85 1.02 12.20
CA ARG A 85 8.20 1.28 13.61
C ARG A 85 9.29 0.34 14.12
N TYR A 86 9.13 -0.96 13.86
CA TYR A 86 10.11 -1.97 14.25
C TYR A 86 11.48 -1.74 13.59
N LEU A 87 11.52 -1.35 12.32
CA LEU A 87 12.76 -1.04 11.60
C LEU A 87 13.48 0.17 12.20
N VAL A 88 12.75 1.24 12.48
CA VAL A 88 13.33 2.45 13.09
C VAL A 88 13.83 2.17 14.51
N GLU A 89 13.11 1.36 15.31
CA GLU A 89 13.57 0.89 16.63
C GLU A 89 14.88 0.08 16.56
N LEU A 90 15.11 -0.63 15.45
CA LEU A 90 16.36 -1.35 15.18
C LEU A 90 17.48 -0.47 14.60
N GLY A 91 17.26 0.83 14.44
CA GLY A 91 18.25 1.77 13.93
C GLY A 91 18.31 1.86 12.40
N ALA A 92 17.21 1.56 11.70
CA ALA A 92 17.12 1.86 10.27
C ALA A 92 17.27 3.37 10.01
N ASP A 93 18.03 3.72 8.98
CA ASP A 93 18.29 5.09 8.57
C ASP A 93 17.04 5.69 7.92
N ILE A 94 16.40 6.60 8.66
CA ILE A 94 15.19 7.32 8.25
C ILE A 94 15.41 8.26 7.07
N HIS A 95 16.66 8.57 6.74
CA HIS A 95 17.07 9.45 5.66
C HIS A 95 17.66 8.71 4.46
N GLN A 96 17.75 7.38 4.49
CA GLN A 96 18.35 6.62 3.41
C GLN A 96 17.60 6.82 2.09
N GLU A 97 18.30 7.44 1.14
CA GLU A 97 17.76 7.75 -0.18
C GLU A 97 17.90 6.56 -1.13
N ASN A 98 16.92 6.38 -2.00
CA ASN A 98 17.08 5.53 -3.17
C ASN A 98 17.90 6.24 -4.26
N LYS A 99 18.17 5.57 -5.39
CA LYS A 99 18.97 6.15 -6.50
C LYS A 99 18.37 7.42 -7.13
N TYR A 100 17.11 7.73 -6.84
CA TYR A 100 16.39 8.90 -7.32
C TYR A 100 16.32 10.03 -6.29
N GLY A 101 16.95 9.87 -5.12
CA GLY A 101 16.92 10.85 -4.03
C GLY A 101 15.61 10.84 -3.24
N PHE A 102 14.76 9.83 -3.41
CA PHE A 102 13.53 9.70 -2.63
C PHE A 102 13.84 9.10 -1.25
N THR A 103 13.26 9.70 -0.21
CA THR A 103 13.39 9.24 1.18
C THR A 103 12.24 8.32 1.60
N PRO A 104 12.37 7.59 2.74
CA PRO A 104 11.25 6.86 3.31
C PRO A 104 10.02 7.74 3.58
N LEU A 105 10.22 8.99 4.02
CA LEU A 105 9.12 9.94 4.23
C LEU A 105 8.39 10.28 2.91
N PHE A 106 9.12 10.44 1.81
CA PHE A 106 8.52 10.69 0.50
C PHE A 106 7.51 9.59 0.12
N ASN A 107 7.87 8.33 0.33
CA ASN A 107 6.96 7.21 0.07
C ASN A 107 5.84 7.08 1.09
N ALA A 108 6.09 7.40 2.36
CA ALA A 108 5.01 7.43 3.35
C ALA A 108 3.91 8.42 2.92
N CYS A 109 4.28 9.58 2.38
CA CYS A 109 3.34 10.55 1.79
C CYS A 109 2.59 9.98 0.58
N LYS A 110 3.30 9.29 -0.32
CA LYS A 110 2.70 8.59 -1.47
C LYS A 110 1.69 7.51 -1.05
N SER A 111 1.94 6.80 0.06
CA SER A 111 1.05 5.76 0.58
C SER A 111 -0.28 6.31 1.15
N GLY A 112 -0.36 7.61 1.41
CA GLY A 112 -1.53 8.25 2.04
C GLY A 112 -1.72 7.90 3.52
N ASN A 113 -0.81 7.14 4.14
CA ASN A 113 -0.91 6.75 5.54
C ASN A 113 -0.45 7.90 6.47
N GLU A 114 -1.41 8.73 6.89
CA GLU A 114 -1.19 9.88 7.77
C GLU A 114 -0.47 9.52 9.09
N SER A 115 -0.83 8.38 9.69
CA SER A 115 -0.23 7.91 10.95
C SER A 115 1.27 7.61 10.77
N LEU A 116 1.61 6.96 9.67
CA LEU A 116 2.99 6.66 9.30
C LEU A 116 3.79 7.94 9.01
N VAL A 117 3.23 8.89 8.26
CA VAL A 117 3.87 10.19 7.99
C VAL A 117 4.16 10.91 9.30
N LYS A 118 3.16 11.04 10.18
CA LYS A 118 3.33 11.65 11.51
C LYS A 118 4.42 10.95 12.33
N TYR A 119 4.48 9.63 12.28
CA TYR A 119 5.51 8.86 12.97
C TYR A 119 6.91 9.22 12.47
N LEU A 120 7.16 9.17 11.16
CA LEU A 120 8.48 9.45 10.59
C LEU A 120 8.94 10.90 10.86
N VAL A 121 8.04 11.87 10.74
CA VAL A 121 8.33 13.28 11.09
C VAL A 121 8.72 13.40 12.57
N LYS A 122 8.02 12.68 13.47
CA LYS A 122 8.36 12.65 14.89
C LYS A 122 9.73 12.00 15.17
N GLN A 123 10.18 11.07 14.32
CA GLN A 123 11.51 10.47 14.40
C GLN A 123 12.61 11.37 13.80
N GLY A 124 12.27 12.53 13.25
CA GLY A 124 13.22 13.49 12.71
C GLY A 124 13.40 13.45 11.20
N ALA A 125 12.51 12.78 10.45
CA ALA A 125 12.58 12.76 9.00
C ALA A 125 12.47 14.18 8.42
N ASP A 126 13.33 14.51 7.46
CA ASP A 126 13.39 15.84 6.84
C ASP A 126 12.22 16.03 5.86
N ILE A 127 11.29 16.89 6.25
CA ILE A 127 10.08 17.22 5.47
C ILE A 127 10.38 18.07 4.23
N HIS A 128 11.56 18.70 4.19
CA HIS A 128 12.00 19.58 3.11
C HIS A 128 13.02 18.91 2.18
N LYS A 129 13.38 17.66 2.43
CA LYS A 129 14.33 16.92 1.60
C LYS A 129 13.81 16.81 0.17
N GLU A 130 14.59 17.35 -0.76
CA GLU A 130 14.32 17.36 -2.18
C GLU A 130 14.93 16.11 -2.85
N SER A 131 14.18 15.50 -3.75
CA SER A 131 14.68 14.40 -4.61
C SER A 131 15.55 14.93 -5.75
N ASN A 132 16.17 14.02 -6.51
CA ASN A 132 16.97 14.38 -7.69
C ASN A 132 16.15 15.06 -8.80
N TYR A 133 14.81 15.04 -8.69
CA TYR A 133 13.88 15.66 -9.64
C TYR A 133 13.25 16.95 -9.12
N GLY A 134 13.65 17.41 -7.93
CA GLY A 134 13.09 18.61 -7.33
C GLY A 134 11.80 18.41 -6.54
N TYR A 135 11.43 17.15 -6.26
CA TYR A 135 10.19 16.84 -5.54
C TYR A 135 10.44 16.70 -4.04
N ILE A 136 9.58 17.32 -3.22
CA ILE A 136 9.55 17.18 -1.77
C ILE A 136 8.43 16.23 -1.31
N PRO A 137 8.49 15.63 -0.11
CA PRO A 137 7.46 14.70 0.37
C PRO A 137 6.03 15.26 0.33
N LEU A 138 5.86 16.57 0.60
CA LEU A 138 4.56 17.23 0.55
C LEU A 138 3.91 17.20 -0.84
N PHE A 139 4.72 17.20 -1.92
CA PHE A 139 4.22 17.16 -3.29
C PHE A 139 3.36 15.90 -3.55
N GLU A 140 3.81 14.74 -3.07
CA GLU A 140 3.04 13.49 -3.20
C GLU A 140 1.85 13.44 -2.24
N ALA A 141 1.98 13.95 -1.02
CA ALA A 141 0.85 14.02 -0.07
C ALA A 141 -0.33 14.82 -0.65
N CYS A 142 -0.06 15.89 -1.39
CA CYS A 142 -1.09 16.69 -2.06
C CYS A 142 -1.76 15.95 -3.24
N LYS A 143 -1.06 15.02 -3.90
CA LYS A 143 -1.66 14.18 -4.94
C LYS A 143 -2.55 13.10 -4.35
N SER A 144 -2.04 12.38 -3.34
CA SER A 144 -2.77 11.28 -2.70
C SER A 144 -3.97 11.76 -1.88
N GLY A 145 -3.93 12.98 -1.33
CA GLY A 145 -5.06 13.59 -0.60
C GLY A 145 -6.24 14.06 -1.47
N ASN A 146 -6.11 14.06 -2.80
CA ASN A 146 -7.21 14.38 -3.73
C ASN A 146 -7.99 13.14 -4.20
N GLU A 147 -7.65 11.94 -3.72
CA GLU A 147 -8.29 10.67 -4.12
C GLU A 147 -9.30 10.11 -3.09
N THR A 148 -9.63 10.86 -2.03
CA THR A 148 -10.67 10.51 -1.02
C THR A 148 -11.97 11.26 -1.22
#